data_AF-A0A9N9MXA2-F1
#
_entry.id   AF-A0A9N9MXA2-F1
#
_cell.length_a   1.000
_cell.length_b   1.000
_cell.length_c   1.000
_cell.angle_alpha   90.00
_cell.angle_beta   90.00
_cell.angle_gamma   90.00
#
_symmetry.space_group_name_H-M   'P 1'
#
loop_
_entity.id
_entity.type
_entity.pdbx_description
1 polymer ?
#
loop_
_entity_poly.entity_id
_entity_poly.type
_entity_poly.pdbx_seq_one_letter_code
_entity_poly.pdbx_strand_id
1 'polypeptide(L)'
;MVIMLVKYWIITVFVVFFKFKDTIALKNVKLTIQPAIVQYLSHSTLRCSYELEDDILYSVKWYRGLLEFYRYTPSEHPSTKVFPFEGITVDESSSNSTQVVLRNIEFNLSGNFSCEVTTDLPHMVTGVDQQSMIVIQLPESSPKISVGRDIMNTGDLLRANCSSPPSRPPVTLQFKLNDRMVAQNDPYPFRKSSERSWSDLALELVLNDLHFENGRLVLHCIAILPEVYQEEVQLELASAKDPIPQQRVRSQNGVKKAPEQTKLPYILLCSFLLRSAIVGIS
;
A
#
# COMPACT_ATOMS: atom_id res chain seq x y z
N MET A 1 -76.65 -19.38 -14.07
CA MET A 1 -76.31 -18.19 -13.27
C MET A 1 -75.33 -18.51 -12.13
N VAL A 2 -75.55 -19.56 -11.34
CA VAL A 2 -74.70 -19.96 -10.19
C VAL A 2 -73.24 -20.30 -10.57
N ILE A 3 -73.01 -21.00 -11.68
CA ILE A 3 -71.66 -21.43 -12.12
C ILE A 3 -70.76 -20.23 -12.52
N MET A 4 -71.36 -19.16 -13.08
CA MET A 4 -70.64 -17.95 -13.48
C MET A 4 -70.12 -17.16 -12.26
N LEU A 5 -70.91 -17.13 -11.19
CA LEU A 5 -70.55 -16.46 -9.94
C LEU A 5 -69.42 -17.20 -9.21
N VAL A 6 -69.41 -18.54 -9.24
CA VAL A 6 -68.35 -19.37 -8.65
C VAL A 6 -67.02 -19.18 -9.41
N LYS A 7 -67.05 -19.11 -10.74
CA LYS A 7 -65.84 -18.83 -11.54
C LYS A 7 -65.27 -17.45 -11.28
N TYR A 8 -66.11 -16.42 -11.19
CA TYR A 8 -65.68 -15.07 -10.84
C TYR A 8 -65.05 -15.01 -9.46
N TRP A 9 -65.66 -15.69 -8.48
CA TRP A 9 -65.16 -15.74 -7.11
C TRP A 9 -63.80 -16.44 -7.00
N ILE A 10 -63.62 -17.59 -7.69
CA ILE A 10 -62.34 -18.31 -7.76
C ILE A 10 -61.25 -17.46 -8.43
N ILE A 11 -61.57 -16.77 -9.54
CA ILE A 11 -60.61 -15.89 -10.24
C ILE A 11 -60.22 -14.71 -9.34
N THR A 12 -61.18 -14.07 -8.65
CA THR A 12 -60.86 -12.98 -7.72
C THR A 12 -60.03 -13.45 -6.52
N VAL A 13 -60.32 -14.64 -5.97
CA VAL A 13 -59.50 -15.22 -4.89
C VAL A 13 -58.09 -15.52 -5.40
N PHE A 14 -57.93 -16.10 -6.60
CA PHE A 14 -56.61 -16.35 -7.21
C PHE A 14 -55.83 -15.04 -7.48
N VAL A 15 -56.48 -13.98 -7.98
CA VAL A 15 -55.85 -12.68 -8.23
C VAL A 15 -55.46 -11.97 -6.93
N VAL A 16 -56.26 -12.11 -5.86
CA VAL A 16 -55.94 -11.58 -4.52
C VAL A 16 -54.81 -12.37 -3.87
N PHE A 17 -54.75 -13.71 -4.04
CA PHE A 17 -53.65 -14.54 -3.55
C PHE A 17 -52.33 -14.31 -4.32
N PHE A 18 -52.38 -13.94 -5.61
CA PHE A 18 -51.18 -13.64 -6.42
C PHE A 18 -50.60 -12.23 -6.22
N LYS A 19 -51.22 -11.39 -5.39
CA LYS A 19 -50.77 -10.00 -5.13
C LYS A 19 -50.02 -9.81 -3.82
N PHE A 20 -49.71 -10.87 -3.09
CA PHE A 20 -48.76 -10.83 -1.97
C PHE A 20 -47.41 -11.39 -2.44
N LYS A 21 -46.64 -10.58 -3.18
CA LYS A 21 -45.19 -10.77 -3.15
C LYS A 21 -44.74 -10.13 -1.84
N ASP A 22 -44.29 -10.95 -0.89
CA ASP A 22 -43.49 -10.47 0.23
C ASP A 22 -42.18 -9.88 -0.32
N THR A 23 -42.19 -8.61 -0.70
CA THR A 23 -40.97 -7.89 -1.03
C THR A 23 -40.46 -7.28 0.27
N ILE A 24 -39.64 -8.05 0.99
CA ILE A 24 -38.80 -7.48 2.05
C ILE A 24 -37.84 -6.51 1.36
N ALA A 25 -38.03 -5.23 1.62
CA ALA A 25 -37.25 -4.12 1.09
C ALA A 25 -36.11 -3.74 2.06
N LEU A 26 -35.05 -3.18 1.49
CA LEU A 26 -33.65 -3.18 1.92
C LEU A 26 -32.91 -4.52 1.80
N LYS A 27 -31.91 -4.56 0.91
CA LYS A 27 -31.02 -5.71 0.67
C LYS A 27 -29.56 -5.28 0.51
N ASN A 28 -28.67 -6.26 0.59
CA ASN A 28 -27.25 -6.13 0.21
C ASN A 28 -26.50 -4.98 0.89
N VAL A 29 -26.86 -4.67 2.15
CA VAL A 29 -26.08 -3.72 2.98
C VAL A 29 -24.69 -4.32 3.19
N LYS A 30 -23.67 -3.63 2.67
CA LYS A 30 -22.28 -4.09 2.72
C LYS A 30 -21.33 -2.92 2.86
N LEU A 31 -20.47 -3.00 3.87
CA LEU A 31 -19.40 -2.05 4.14
C LEU A 31 -18.10 -2.53 3.50
N THR A 32 -17.43 -1.63 2.80
CA THR A 32 -16.08 -1.83 2.26
C THR A 32 -15.18 -0.68 2.68
N ILE A 33 -13.97 -1.00 3.13
CA ILE A 33 -12.97 -0.02 3.59
C ILE A 33 -11.79 -0.09 2.65
N GLN A 34 -11.43 1.03 2.00
CA GLN A 34 -10.37 1.09 1.01
C GLN A 34 -9.45 2.30 1.24
N PRO A 35 -8.16 2.08 1.55
CA PRO A 35 -7.55 0.79 1.91
C PRO A 35 -7.99 0.32 3.32
N ALA A 36 -8.03 -1.00 3.56
CA ALA A 36 -8.34 -1.59 4.87
C ALA A 36 -7.12 -1.58 5.82
N ILE A 37 -5.92 -1.67 5.25
CA ILE A 37 -4.65 -1.43 5.96
C ILE A 37 -4.16 -0.04 5.58
N VAL A 38 -4.16 0.88 6.53
CA VAL A 38 -3.98 2.32 6.30
C VAL A 38 -2.68 2.79 6.91
N GLN A 39 -1.89 3.55 6.16
CA GLN A 39 -0.70 4.22 6.69
C GLN A 39 -1.11 5.34 7.66
N TYR A 40 -0.39 5.47 8.77
CA TYR A 40 -0.56 6.54 9.76
C TYR A 40 -0.60 7.94 9.10
N LEU A 41 -1.56 8.77 9.54
CA LEU A 41 -1.88 10.11 9.01
C LEU A 41 -2.35 10.16 7.55
N SER A 42 -2.62 9.01 6.93
CA SER A 42 -3.22 8.93 5.61
C SER A 42 -4.76 9.02 5.67
N HIS A 43 -5.40 8.70 4.56
CA HIS A 43 -6.84 8.68 4.40
C HIS A 43 -7.34 7.29 4.02
N SER A 44 -8.62 7.03 4.27
CA SER A 44 -9.32 5.82 3.84
C SER A 44 -10.78 6.13 3.58
N THR A 45 -11.38 5.41 2.64
CA THR A 45 -12.78 5.57 2.23
C THR A 45 -13.60 4.38 2.73
N LEU A 46 -14.66 4.68 3.47
CA LEU A 46 -15.65 3.70 3.92
C LEU A 46 -16.86 3.82 2.99
N ARG A 47 -17.13 2.79 2.19
CA ARG A 47 -18.29 2.72 1.28
C ARG A 47 -19.31 1.71 1.79
N CYS A 48 -20.54 2.17 1.96
CA CYS A 48 -21.69 1.34 2.31
C CYS A 48 -22.58 1.20 1.07
N SER A 49 -22.57 0.03 0.43
CA SER A 49 -23.50 -0.29 -0.65
C SER A 49 -24.78 -0.88 -0.06
N TYR A 50 -25.93 -0.52 -0.60
CA TYR A 50 -27.24 -1.05 -0.19
C TYR A 50 -28.23 -0.92 -1.36
N GLU A 51 -29.23 -1.78 -1.38
CA GLU A 51 -30.29 -1.82 -2.39
C GLU A 51 -31.63 -1.56 -1.70
N LEU A 52 -32.29 -0.46 -2.05
CA LEU A 52 -33.57 -0.06 -1.45
C LEU A 52 -34.77 -0.74 -2.13
N GLU A 53 -34.61 -1.22 -3.37
CA GLU A 53 -35.73 -1.68 -4.20
C GLU A 53 -36.78 -0.55 -4.34
N ASP A 54 -37.97 -0.73 -3.76
CA ASP A 54 -39.06 0.26 -3.75
C ASP A 54 -39.15 1.07 -2.44
N ASP A 55 -38.24 0.85 -1.48
CA ASP A 55 -38.21 1.58 -0.21
C ASP A 55 -37.57 2.97 -0.33
N ILE A 56 -37.93 3.82 0.63
CA ILE A 56 -37.35 5.16 0.79
C ILE A 56 -36.26 5.09 1.85
N LEU A 57 -35.09 5.69 1.58
CA LEU A 57 -34.03 5.82 2.57
C LEU A 57 -34.45 6.78 3.69
N TYR A 58 -34.45 6.30 4.93
CA TYR A 58 -34.61 7.17 6.10
C TYR A 58 -33.27 7.75 6.55
N SER A 59 -32.27 6.90 6.77
CA SER A 59 -30.92 7.35 7.16
C SER A 59 -29.83 6.34 6.85
N VAL A 60 -28.61 6.83 6.65
CA VAL A 60 -27.39 6.02 6.75
C VAL A 60 -26.55 6.60 7.90
N LYS A 61 -26.02 5.72 8.75
CA LYS A 61 -25.20 6.10 9.91
C LYS A 61 -23.93 5.28 9.92
N TRP A 62 -22.84 5.91 10.36
CA TRP A 62 -21.53 5.29 10.40
C TRP A 62 -20.99 5.33 11.83
N TYR A 63 -20.47 4.19 12.26
CA TYR A 63 -20.07 3.94 13.63
C TYR A 63 -18.62 3.50 13.72
N ARG A 64 -17.91 3.97 14.75
CA ARG A 64 -16.68 3.37 15.25
C ARG A 64 -16.99 2.69 16.56
N GLY A 65 -17.06 1.36 16.57
CA GLY A 65 -17.64 0.63 17.69
C GLY A 65 -19.11 1.01 17.90
N LEU A 66 -19.42 1.68 19.03
CA LEU A 66 -20.78 2.14 19.37
C LEU A 66 -21.00 3.64 19.13
N LEU A 67 -19.96 4.37 18.70
CA LEU A 67 -20.02 5.83 18.58
C LEU A 67 -20.31 6.23 17.13
N GLU A 68 -21.45 6.89 16.93
CA GLU A 68 -21.82 7.51 15.67
C GLU A 68 -20.86 8.67 15.41
N PHE A 69 -20.26 8.71 14.23
CA PHE A 69 -19.37 9.82 13.83
C PHE A 69 -19.84 10.56 12.58
N TYR A 70 -20.72 9.94 11.78
CA TYR A 70 -21.30 10.56 10.61
C TYR A 70 -22.69 9.98 10.32
N ARG A 71 -23.60 10.84 9.84
CA ARG A 71 -24.96 10.49 9.45
C ARG A 71 -25.41 11.25 8.21
N TYR A 72 -26.14 10.55 7.35
CA TYR A 72 -26.85 11.10 6.22
C TYR A 72 -28.36 10.84 6.37
N THR A 73 -29.16 11.90 6.39
CA THR A 73 -30.63 11.87 6.49
C THR A 73 -31.22 12.73 5.36
N PRO A 74 -31.79 12.15 4.28
CA PRO A 74 -32.27 12.92 3.12
C PRO A 74 -33.33 13.97 3.45
N SER A 75 -34.14 13.73 4.48
CA SER A 75 -35.24 14.60 4.89
C SER A 75 -34.80 15.78 5.77
N GLU A 76 -33.56 15.81 6.26
CA GLU A 76 -33.02 16.90 7.09
C GLU A 76 -32.24 17.92 6.26
N HIS A 77 -32.11 19.16 6.77
CA HIS A 77 -31.31 20.23 6.16
C HIS A 77 -30.37 20.83 7.23
N PRO A 78 -29.03 20.68 7.11
CA PRO A 78 -28.33 19.91 6.09
C PRO A 78 -28.62 18.40 6.20
N SER A 79 -28.52 17.69 5.08
CA SER A 79 -28.74 16.24 5.02
C SER A 79 -27.60 15.44 5.67
N THR A 80 -26.46 16.07 5.94
CA THR A 80 -25.28 15.46 6.58
C THR A 80 -25.06 16.03 7.96
N LYS A 81 -24.65 15.18 8.91
CA LYS A 81 -24.23 15.57 10.26
C LYS A 81 -22.96 14.80 10.64
N VAL A 82 -21.95 15.54 11.08
CA VAL A 82 -20.71 14.98 11.66
C VAL A 82 -20.79 15.08 13.18
N PHE A 83 -20.45 13.98 13.86
CA PHE A 83 -20.36 13.95 15.31
C PHE A 83 -18.88 13.84 15.69
N PRO A 84 -18.31 14.88 16.32
CA PRO A 84 -16.89 14.89 16.65
C PRO A 84 -16.59 13.79 17.67
N PHE A 85 -15.61 12.95 17.33
CA PHE A 85 -15.03 11.93 18.19
C PHE A 85 -13.50 12.01 18.08
N GLU A 86 -12.81 11.71 19.18
CA GLU A 86 -11.36 11.83 19.25
C GLU A 86 -10.66 11.00 18.15
N GLY A 87 -9.83 11.66 17.35
CA GLY A 87 -9.07 11.03 16.26
C GLY A 87 -9.84 10.81 14.95
N ILE A 88 -11.15 11.07 14.86
CA ILE A 88 -11.90 10.98 13.59
C ILE A 88 -11.99 12.36 12.93
N THR A 89 -11.40 12.49 11.75
CA THR A 89 -11.57 13.66 10.87
C THR A 89 -12.31 13.26 9.60
N VAL A 90 -13.57 13.66 9.48
CA VAL A 90 -14.39 13.42 8.28
C VAL A 90 -14.14 14.50 7.24
N ASP A 91 -13.91 14.10 6.00
CA ASP A 91 -13.94 15.00 4.85
C ASP A 91 -15.35 15.09 4.28
N GLU A 92 -16.12 16.06 4.76
CA GLU A 92 -17.52 16.28 4.34
C GLU A 92 -17.65 16.53 2.84
N SER A 93 -16.66 17.19 2.22
CA SER A 93 -16.71 17.51 0.79
C SER A 93 -16.64 16.27 -0.11
N SER A 94 -16.08 15.17 0.42
CA SER A 94 -15.96 13.89 -0.27
C SER A 94 -16.90 12.81 0.30
N SER A 95 -17.79 13.18 1.23
CA SER A 95 -18.69 12.25 1.92
C SER A 95 -20.15 12.50 1.53
N ASN A 96 -20.97 11.44 1.48
CA ASN A 96 -22.36 11.50 1.06
C ASN A 96 -23.17 10.33 1.67
N SER A 97 -24.25 9.91 1.01
CA SER A 97 -25.14 8.82 1.46
C SER A 97 -24.57 7.41 1.34
N THR A 98 -23.51 7.21 0.55
CA THR A 98 -22.94 5.88 0.26
C THR A 98 -21.48 5.79 0.67
N GLN A 99 -20.79 6.91 0.90
CA GLN A 99 -19.39 6.90 1.33
C GLN A 99 -19.05 7.97 2.37
N VAL A 100 -18.07 7.63 3.20
CA VAL A 100 -17.42 8.57 4.14
C VAL A 100 -15.91 8.47 3.98
N VAL A 101 -15.27 9.62 3.80
CA VAL A 101 -13.81 9.73 3.69
C VAL A 101 -13.25 10.22 5.02
N LEU A 102 -12.35 9.42 5.60
CA LEU A 102 -11.60 9.78 6.81
C LEU A 102 -10.21 10.27 6.42
N ARG A 103 -9.74 11.34 7.06
CA ARG A 103 -8.39 11.92 6.89
C ARG A 103 -7.62 11.89 8.20
N ASN A 104 -6.29 12.05 8.13
CA ASN A 104 -5.39 12.11 9.28
C ASN A 104 -5.60 10.91 10.22
N ILE A 105 -5.69 9.70 9.66
CA ILE A 105 -6.05 8.50 10.42
C ILE A 105 -4.94 8.13 11.40
N GLU A 106 -5.29 8.06 12.68
CA GLU A 106 -4.39 7.71 13.77
C GLU A 106 -4.54 6.26 14.24
N PHE A 107 -3.58 5.78 15.04
CA PHE A 107 -3.54 4.38 15.48
C PHE A 107 -4.77 3.93 16.29
N ASN A 108 -5.39 4.84 17.04
CA ASN A 108 -6.59 4.59 17.84
C ASN A 108 -7.81 4.18 16.98
N LEU A 109 -7.80 4.53 15.69
CA LEU A 109 -8.86 4.16 14.75
C LEU A 109 -8.79 2.71 14.31
N SER A 110 -7.70 1.99 14.56
CA SER A 110 -7.62 0.54 14.31
C SER A 110 -8.75 -0.20 15.03
N GLY A 111 -9.55 -0.96 14.31
CA GLY A 111 -10.70 -1.69 14.84
C GLY A 111 -11.90 -1.69 13.90
N ASN A 112 -13.07 -1.96 14.47
CA ASN A 112 -14.29 -2.17 13.71
C ASN A 112 -15.01 -0.86 13.42
N PHE A 113 -15.41 -0.72 12.17
CA PHE A 113 -16.34 0.28 11.67
C PHE A 113 -17.60 -0.40 11.16
N SER A 114 -18.74 0.25 11.33
CA SER A 114 -20.02 -0.28 10.86
C SER A 114 -20.77 0.79 10.08
N CYS A 115 -21.55 0.37 9.09
CA CYS A 115 -22.60 1.21 8.52
C CYS A 115 -23.98 0.61 8.81
N GLU A 116 -24.92 1.47 9.18
CA GLU A 116 -26.32 1.16 9.44
C GLU A 116 -27.17 1.91 8.40
N VAL A 117 -27.98 1.19 7.65
CA VAL A 117 -28.92 1.73 6.66
C VAL A 117 -30.32 1.44 7.14
N THR A 118 -31.14 2.48 7.28
CA THR A 118 -32.54 2.37 7.72
C THR A 118 -33.46 2.91 6.62
N THR A 119 -34.50 2.16 6.29
CA THR A 119 -35.58 2.59 5.39
C THR A 119 -36.72 3.24 6.16
N ASP A 120 -37.51 4.06 5.47
CA ASP A 120 -38.69 4.73 6.02
C ASP A 120 -39.92 3.80 5.98
N LEU A 121 -41.06 4.32 6.41
CA LEU A 121 -42.36 3.70 6.21
C LEU A 121 -42.58 3.35 4.72
N PRO A 122 -43.20 2.20 4.41
CA PRO A 122 -43.99 1.33 5.29
C PRO A 122 -43.20 0.20 5.97
N HIS A 123 -41.96 -0.07 5.54
CA HIS A 123 -41.23 -1.28 5.95
C HIS A 123 -40.30 -1.05 7.15
N MET A 124 -39.74 0.14 7.32
CA MET A 124 -38.89 0.52 8.46
C MET A 124 -37.79 -0.51 8.77
N VAL A 125 -37.10 -1.00 7.74
CA VAL A 125 -36.09 -2.05 7.87
C VAL A 125 -34.73 -1.42 8.13
N THR A 126 -33.92 -2.07 8.97
CA THR A 126 -32.54 -1.65 9.22
C THR A 126 -31.58 -2.78 8.89
N GLY A 127 -30.57 -2.49 8.08
CA GLY A 127 -29.47 -3.38 7.76
C GLY A 127 -28.16 -2.81 8.26
N VAL A 128 -27.26 -3.67 8.72
CA VAL A 128 -25.96 -3.30 9.28
C VAL A 128 -24.90 -4.22 8.71
N ASP A 129 -23.75 -3.65 8.34
CA ASP A 129 -22.54 -4.42 8.06
C ASP A 129 -21.33 -3.80 8.75
N GLN A 130 -20.33 -4.63 9.03
CA GLN A 130 -19.16 -4.26 9.82
C GLN A 130 -17.87 -4.76 9.18
N GLN A 131 -16.86 -3.90 9.13
CA GLN A 131 -15.54 -4.21 8.60
C GLN A 131 -14.45 -3.63 9.52
N SER A 132 -13.29 -4.28 9.57
CA SER A 132 -12.15 -3.81 10.35
C SER A 132 -11.16 -3.02 9.50
N MET A 133 -10.62 -1.95 10.08
CA MET A 133 -9.47 -1.20 9.58
C MET A 133 -8.28 -1.42 10.51
N ILE A 134 -7.08 -1.52 9.94
CA ILE A 134 -5.83 -1.58 10.70
C ILE A 134 -4.95 -0.41 10.27
N VAL A 135 -4.44 0.34 11.24
CA VAL A 135 -3.53 1.46 10.99
C VAL A 135 -2.11 1.02 11.28
N ILE A 136 -1.24 1.18 10.29
CA ILE A 136 0.16 0.76 10.33
C ILE A 136 1.09 1.93 10.08
N GLN A 137 2.36 1.68 10.32
CA GLN A 137 3.44 2.54 9.89
C GLN A 137 4.62 1.71 9.41
N LEU A 138 4.91 1.87 8.14
CA LEU A 138 6.05 1.23 7.49
C LEU A 138 7.40 1.78 8.00
N PRO A 139 8.49 0.98 7.91
CA PRO A 139 9.84 1.46 8.12
C PRO A 139 10.19 2.61 7.16
N GLU A 140 11.02 3.55 7.61
CA GLU A 140 11.44 4.71 6.80
C GLU A 140 12.51 4.38 5.75
N SER A 141 13.17 3.22 5.88
CA SER A 141 14.17 2.74 4.92
C SER A 141 14.30 1.22 4.97
N SER A 142 14.94 0.66 3.94
CA SER A 142 15.25 -0.77 3.81
C SER A 142 16.03 -1.32 5.01
N PRO A 143 15.92 -2.64 5.28
CA PRO A 143 16.73 -3.27 6.33
C PRO A 143 18.23 -3.17 6.02
N LYS A 144 19.05 -3.25 7.06
CA LYS A 144 20.53 -3.18 6.96
C LYS A 144 21.13 -4.49 7.45
N ILE A 145 22.06 -5.03 6.66
CA ILE A 145 22.88 -6.18 7.04
C ILE A 145 24.18 -5.65 7.64
N SER A 146 24.58 -6.22 8.76
CA SER A 146 25.90 -6.05 9.36
C SER A 146 26.53 -7.43 9.58
N VAL A 147 27.82 -7.55 9.30
CA VAL A 147 28.57 -8.80 9.46
C VAL A 147 29.80 -8.57 10.32
N GLY A 148 30.20 -9.57 11.10
CA GLY A 148 31.40 -9.47 11.94
C GLY A 148 32.71 -9.55 11.15
N ARG A 149 32.69 -10.17 9.97
CA ARG A 149 33.83 -10.34 9.05
C ARG A 149 33.32 -10.37 7.61
N ASP A 150 34.12 -9.85 6.68
CA ASP A 150 33.73 -9.72 5.26
C ASP A 150 34.26 -10.86 4.37
N ILE A 151 35.28 -11.59 4.85
CA ILE A 151 35.88 -12.74 4.16
C ILE A 151 35.45 -14.03 4.87
N MET A 152 34.90 -14.97 4.11
CA MET A 152 34.33 -16.23 4.63
C MET A 152 34.80 -17.45 3.84
N ASN A 153 35.08 -18.53 4.55
CA ASN A 153 35.40 -19.84 3.98
C ASN A 153 34.54 -20.94 4.62
N THR A 154 34.52 -22.11 3.99
CA THR A 154 33.95 -23.32 4.60
C THR A 154 34.56 -23.56 5.99
N GLY A 155 33.72 -23.82 6.99
CA GLY A 155 34.11 -24.02 8.39
C GLY A 155 34.11 -22.74 9.23
N ASP A 156 34.04 -21.56 8.63
CA ASP A 156 33.96 -20.31 9.39
C ASP A 156 32.59 -20.15 10.08
N LEU A 157 32.58 -19.49 11.24
CA LEU A 157 31.37 -19.02 11.90
C LEU A 157 30.94 -17.67 11.31
N LEU A 158 29.83 -17.67 10.57
CA LEU A 158 29.15 -16.47 10.10
C LEU A 158 28.36 -15.85 11.25
N ARG A 159 28.73 -14.62 11.62
CA ARG A 159 27.97 -13.75 12.52
C ARG A 159 27.43 -12.58 11.75
N ALA A 160 26.11 -12.47 11.69
CA ALA A 160 25.43 -11.37 11.02
C ALA A 160 24.27 -10.85 11.87
N ASN A 161 23.93 -9.58 11.70
CA ASN A 161 22.71 -9.00 12.23
C ASN A 161 21.99 -8.25 11.12
N CYS A 162 20.69 -8.46 11.03
CA CYS A 162 19.82 -7.67 10.18
C CYS A 162 18.94 -6.79 11.05
N SER A 163 18.92 -5.50 10.74
CA SER A 163 18.16 -4.50 11.47
C SER A 163 17.23 -3.75 10.53
N SER A 164 15.95 -3.68 10.86
CA SER A 164 14.98 -2.81 10.18
C SER A 164 14.66 -1.59 11.05
N PRO A 165 14.55 -0.39 10.45
CA PRO A 165 14.06 0.80 11.14
C PRO A 165 12.70 0.61 11.82
N PRO A 166 12.35 1.49 12.78
CA PRO A 166 11.12 1.37 13.54
C PRO A 166 9.87 1.35 12.67
N SER A 167 8.99 0.40 12.97
CA SER A 167 7.69 0.25 12.31
C SER A 167 6.61 -0.11 13.31
N ARG A 168 5.35 0.03 12.90
CA ARG A 168 4.18 -0.38 13.69
C ARG A 168 3.19 -1.14 12.81
N PRO A 169 2.97 -2.45 13.04
CA PRO A 169 3.74 -3.29 13.96
C PRO A 169 5.19 -3.48 13.47
N PRO A 170 6.07 -4.04 14.32
CA PRO A 170 7.41 -4.44 13.91
C PRO A 170 7.37 -5.45 12.76
N VAL A 171 8.29 -5.29 11.80
CA VAL A 171 8.41 -6.22 10.67
C VAL A 171 9.01 -7.56 11.09
N THR A 172 8.60 -8.61 10.38
CA THR A 172 9.25 -9.92 10.42
C THR A 172 10.52 -9.85 9.59
N LEU A 173 11.63 -10.33 10.13
CA LEU A 173 12.91 -10.43 9.45
C LEU A 173 13.23 -11.88 9.11
N GLN A 174 13.81 -12.07 7.93
CA GLN A 174 14.28 -13.37 7.45
C GLN A 174 15.68 -13.25 6.89
N PHE A 175 16.54 -14.21 7.20
CA PHE A 175 17.80 -14.41 6.52
C PHE A 175 17.70 -15.54 5.51
N LYS A 176 18.22 -15.26 4.32
CA LYS A 176 18.39 -16.23 3.25
C LYS A 176 19.85 -16.21 2.81
N LEU A 177 20.44 -17.38 2.64
CA LEU A 177 21.83 -17.56 2.22
C LEU A 177 21.82 -18.37 0.93
N ASN A 178 22.24 -17.76 -0.19
CA ASN A 178 22.18 -18.36 -1.53
C ASN A 178 20.86 -19.11 -1.77
N ASP A 179 19.76 -18.37 -1.72
CA ASP A 179 18.40 -18.86 -1.89
C ASP A 179 17.83 -19.82 -0.82
N ARG A 180 18.57 -20.15 0.24
CA ARG A 180 18.08 -21.01 1.34
C ARG A 180 17.77 -20.19 2.58
N MET A 181 16.57 -20.33 3.14
CA MET A 181 16.21 -19.69 4.40
C MET A 181 17.00 -20.31 5.55
N VAL A 182 17.69 -19.49 6.34
CA VAL A 182 18.56 -19.95 7.43
C VAL A 182 18.12 -19.46 8.81
N ALA A 183 17.39 -18.34 8.89
CA ALA A 183 16.82 -17.84 10.14
C ALA A 183 15.62 -16.93 9.87
N GLN A 184 14.71 -16.84 10.85
CA GLN A 184 13.55 -15.96 10.84
C GLN A 184 13.15 -15.66 12.29
N ASN A 185 12.65 -14.46 12.57
CA ASN A 185 12.00 -14.15 13.85
C ASN A 185 10.50 -14.51 13.84
N ASP A 186 9.93 -14.76 15.02
CA ASP A 186 8.50 -15.02 15.13
C ASP A 186 7.71 -13.77 14.68
N PRO A 187 6.65 -13.94 13.84
CA PRO A 187 5.82 -12.83 13.43
C PRO A 187 5.24 -12.07 14.62
N TYR A 188 5.42 -10.76 14.66
CA TYR A 188 4.92 -9.96 15.77
C TYR A 188 3.37 -9.86 15.72
N PRO A 189 2.66 -10.17 16.81
CA PRO A 189 1.20 -10.06 16.81
C PRO A 189 0.76 -8.59 16.74
N PHE A 190 -0.03 -8.24 15.72
CA PHE A 190 -0.57 -6.87 15.48
C PHE A 190 -1.19 -6.20 16.71
N ARG A 191 -1.71 -6.99 17.66
CA ARG A 191 -2.45 -6.51 18.84
C ARG A 191 -1.58 -6.05 20.02
N LYS A 192 -0.25 -6.15 19.96
CA LYS A 192 0.64 -5.86 21.13
C LYS A 192 1.49 -4.59 21.03
N SER A 193 1.69 -3.97 19.87
CA SER A 193 2.56 -2.79 19.75
C SER A 193 1.78 -1.49 19.91
N SER A 194 1.92 -0.84 21.07
CA SER A 194 1.45 0.55 21.29
C SER A 194 2.37 1.58 20.64
N GLU A 195 3.62 1.22 20.36
CA GLU A 195 4.68 2.11 19.89
C GLU A 195 5.41 1.54 18.68
N ARG A 196 6.17 2.39 17.98
CA ARG A 196 7.06 1.95 16.90
C ARG A 196 8.24 1.22 17.53
N SER A 197 8.66 0.10 16.95
CA SER A 197 9.83 -0.63 17.43
C SER A 197 10.72 -1.06 16.28
N TRP A 198 12.03 -1.07 16.55
CA TRP A 198 13.02 -1.70 15.69
C TRP A 198 12.77 -3.21 15.63
N SER A 199 13.11 -3.80 14.50
CA SER A 199 13.20 -5.26 14.37
C SER A 199 14.66 -5.62 14.13
N ASP A 200 15.16 -6.59 14.88
CA ASP A 200 16.51 -7.12 14.74
C ASP A 200 16.47 -8.65 14.66
N LEU A 201 17.33 -9.23 13.83
CA LEU A 201 17.52 -10.66 13.71
C LEU A 201 19.02 -10.96 13.68
N ALA A 202 19.50 -11.65 14.70
CA ALA A 202 20.87 -12.14 14.75
C ALA A 202 20.98 -13.53 14.13
N LEU A 203 22.08 -13.79 13.44
CA LEU A 203 22.44 -15.07 12.83
C LEU A 203 23.82 -15.49 13.31
N GLU A 204 23.92 -16.70 13.85
CA GLU A 204 25.17 -17.41 14.06
C GLU A 204 25.09 -18.77 13.35
N LEU A 205 25.88 -18.95 12.30
CA LEU A 205 25.83 -20.16 11.46
C LEU A 205 27.24 -20.63 11.10
N VAL A 206 27.55 -21.90 11.35
CA VAL A 206 28.80 -22.51 10.87
C VAL A 206 28.63 -22.84 9.39
N LEU A 207 29.50 -22.29 8.55
CA LEU A 207 29.44 -22.46 7.10
C LEU A 207 29.95 -23.84 6.69
N ASN A 208 29.27 -24.45 5.72
CA ASN A 208 29.65 -25.71 5.09
C ASN A 208 29.54 -25.56 3.57
N ASP A 209 30.03 -26.53 2.80
CA ASP A 209 30.07 -26.42 1.34
C ASP A 209 28.68 -26.31 0.68
N LEU A 210 27.61 -26.76 1.36
CA LEU A 210 26.23 -26.65 0.86
C LEU A 210 25.69 -25.22 0.89
N HIS A 211 26.33 -24.33 1.65
CA HIS A 211 25.96 -22.92 1.73
C HIS A 211 26.60 -22.08 0.62
N PHE A 212 27.58 -22.60 -0.13
CA PHE A 212 28.26 -21.88 -1.20
C PHE A 212 27.69 -22.27 -2.57
N GLU A 213 27.42 -21.27 -3.42
CA GLU A 213 27.01 -21.50 -4.81
C GLU A 213 28.08 -20.98 -5.76
N ASN A 214 28.74 -21.90 -6.46
CA ASN A 214 29.89 -21.59 -7.32
C ASN A 214 31.00 -20.81 -6.59
N GLY A 215 31.21 -21.10 -5.30
CA GLY A 215 32.18 -20.41 -4.45
C GLY A 215 31.72 -19.06 -3.89
N ARG A 216 30.53 -18.58 -4.26
CA ARG A 216 29.97 -17.31 -3.77
C ARG A 216 29.07 -17.53 -2.57
N LEU A 217 29.04 -16.53 -1.68
CA LEU A 217 28.22 -16.51 -0.49
C LEU A 217 27.43 -15.21 -0.44
N VAL A 218 26.16 -15.26 -0.85
CA VAL A 218 25.28 -14.09 -0.86
C VAL A 218 24.29 -14.21 0.29
N LEU A 219 24.36 -13.25 1.21
CA LEU A 219 23.47 -13.12 2.34
C LEU A 219 22.37 -12.11 2.02
N HIS A 220 21.13 -12.52 2.16
CA HIS A 220 19.95 -11.70 1.97
C HIS A 220 19.25 -11.49 3.31
N CYS A 221 18.82 -10.25 3.57
CA CYS A 221 17.87 -9.95 4.62
C CYS A 221 16.58 -9.41 4.02
N ILE A 222 15.47 -10.02 4.43
CA ILE A 222 14.13 -9.70 3.96
C ILE A 222 13.33 -9.16 5.14
N ALA A 223 12.78 -7.96 5.00
CA ALA A 223 11.87 -7.34 5.96
C ALA A 223 10.44 -7.39 5.42
N ILE A 224 9.53 -7.96 6.19
CA ILE A 224 8.18 -8.30 5.75
C ILE A 224 7.15 -7.76 6.74
N LEU A 225 6.19 -7.00 6.21
CA LEU A 225 4.89 -6.76 6.81
C LEU A 225 3.82 -7.34 5.88
N PRO A 226 3.08 -8.38 6.29
CA PRO A 226 2.16 -9.09 5.40
C PRO A 226 1.21 -8.17 4.65
N GLU A 227 0.96 -8.49 3.37
CA GLU A 227 0.03 -7.80 2.46
C GLU A 227 0.40 -6.36 2.06
N VAL A 228 1.37 -5.71 2.73
CA VAL A 228 1.61 -4.27 2.54
C VAL A 228 3.06 -3.89 2.27
N TYR A 229 4.04 -4.62 2.81
CA TYR A 229 5.45 -4.27 2.64
C TYR A 229 6.37 -5.49 2.62
N GLN A 230 7.28 -5.50 1.65
CA GLN A 230 8.35 -6.47 1.56
C GLN A 230 9.54 -5.80 0.89
N GLU A 231 10.68 -5.76 1.59
CA GLU A 231 11.94 -5.30 1.03
C GLU A 231 13.07 -6.29 1.31
N GLU A 232 14.01 -6.38 0.39
CA GLU A 232 15.12 -7.31 0.43
C GLU A 232 16.43 -6.57 0.14
N VAL A 233 17.43 -6.80 0.96
CA VAL A 233 18.79 -6.29 0.79
C VAL A 233 19.75 -7.48 0.74
N GLN A 234 20.73 -7.41 -0.15
CA GLN A 234 21.73 -8.46 -0.34
C GLN A 234 23.14 -7.94 -0.04
N LEU A 235 23.97 -8.82 0.50
CA LEU A 235 25.40 -8.60 0.76
C LEU A 235 26.17 -9.83 0.27
N GLU A 236 27.04 -9.63 -0.72
CA GLU A 236 27.97 -10.66 -1.17
C GLU A 236 29.22 -10.64 -0.29
N LEU A 237 29.53 -11.79 0.31
CA LEU A 237 30.69 -11.99 1.18
C LEU A 237 31.84 -12.58 0.34
N ALA A 238 33.02 -11.99 0.46
CA ALA A 238 34.18 -12.41 -0.30
C ALA A 238 34.72 -13.76 0.20
N SER A 239 35.29 -14.58 -0.68
CA SER A 239 36.03 -15.78 -0.30
C SER A 239 37.54 -15.55 -0.39
N ALA A 240 38.31 -16.14 0.52
CA ALA A 240 39.77 -16.11 0.41
C ALA A 240 40.30 -16.87 -0.82
N LYS A 241 39.45 -17.70 -1.45
CA LYS A 241 39.73 -18.39 -2.71
C LYS A 241 39.47 -17.53 -3.95
N ASP A 242 38.86 -16.35 -3.81
CA ASP A 242 38.62 -15.47 -4.95
C ASP A 242 39.94 -14.88 -5.46
N PRO A 243 40.23 -14.95 -6.79
CA PRO A 243 41.43 -14.38 -7.34
C PRO A 243 41.40 -12.86 -7.20
N ILE A 244 42.42 -12.29 -6.55
CA ILE A 244 42.66 -10.84 -6.47
C ILE A 244 42.64 -10.29 -7.91
N PRO A 245 41.82 -9.26 -8.24
CA PRO A 245 41.87 -8.64 -9.56
C PRO A 245 43.28 -8.05 -9.75
N GLN A 246 44.05 -8.61 -10.68
CA GLN A 246 45.36 -8.08 -11.01
C GLN A 246 45.17 -6.66 -11.57
N GLN A 247 45.60 -5.64 -10.81
CA GLN A 247 45.79 -4.29 -11.36
C GLN A 247 46.84 -4.38 -12.46
N ARG A 248 46.38 -4.29 -13.71
CA ARG A 248 47.24 -4.30 -14.89
C ARG A 248 48.02 -2.97 -14.92
N VAL A 249 49.21 -2.94 -14.32
CA VAL A 249 50.14 -1.81 -14.40
C VAL A 249 50.47 -1.60 -15.88
N ARG A 250 49.90 -0.55 -16.48
CA ARG A 250 50.18 -0.16 -17.86
C ARG A 250 51.60 0.41 -17.89
N SER A 251 52.58 -0.43 -18.22
CA SER A 251 53.93 0.01 -18.54
C SER A 251 53.88 0.94 -19.76
N GLN A 252 54.01 2.25 -19.53
CA GLN A 252 54.14 3.24 -20.58
C GLN A 252 55.60 3.27 -21.07
N ASN A 253 55.94 2.39 -22.00
CA ASN A 253 57.10 2.63 -22.88
C ASN A 253 56.62 3.38 -24.12
N GLY A 254 56.47 4.70 -23.97
CA GLY A 254 56.19 5.64 -25.06
C GLY A 254 57.46 6.34 -25.53
N VAL A 255 58.03 5.85 -26.63
CA VAL A 255 59.06 6.56 -27.42
C VAL A 255 58.45 7.86 -27.93
N LYS A 256 58.99 9.01 -27.52
CA LYS A 256 58.59 10.33 -28.03
C LYS A 256 59.25 10.57 -29.39
N LYS A 257 58.46 10.65 -30.47
CA LYS A 257 58.88 11.28 -31.73
C LYS A 257 58.39 12.74 -31.74
N ALA A 258 59.30 13.65 -32.12
CA ALA A 258 59.07 15.09 -32.23
C ALA A 258 58.17 15.44 -33.44
N PRO A 259 57.44 16.57 -33.43
CA PRO A 259 56.56 16.95 -34.53
C PRO A 259 57.30 17.72 -35.63
N GLU A 260 57.00 17.35 -36.87
CA GLU A 260 57.47 17.96 -38.11
C GLU A 260 56.52 19.10 -38.52
N GLN A 261 57.07 20.30 -38.74
CA GLN A 261 56.32 21.50 -39.15
C GLN A 261 55.99 21.43 -40.65
N THR A 262 54.70 21.50 -41.01
CA THR A 262 54.27 21.66 -42.40
C THR A 262 53.64 23.04 -42.62
N LYS A 263 54.22 23.80 -43.54
CA LYS A 263 53.79 25.15 -43.97
C LYS A 263 52.56 25.08 -44.89
N LEU A 264 51.61 25.98 -44.72
CA LEU A 264 50.50 26.24 -45.65
C LEU A 264 50.90 27.28 -46.71
N PRO A 265 50.56 27.10 -48.00
CA PRO A 265 50.71 28.15 -49.00
C PRO A 265 49.41 28.97 -49.17
N TYR A 266 49.61 30.28 -49.27
CA TYR A 266 48.67 31.26 -49.83
C TYR A 266 48.57 31.08 -51.35
N ILE A 267 47.38 31.26 -51.94
CA ILE A 267 47.16 31.95 -53.23
C ILE A 267 45.64 32.17 -53.47
N LEU A 268 45.27 33.47 -53.50
CA LEU A 268 44.26 34.23 -54.30
C LEU A 268 42.81 33.73 -54.49
N LEU A 269 41.77 34.55 -54.71
CA LEU A 269 41.33 35.96 -54.50
C LEU A 269 40.01 36.11 -55.32
N CYS A 270 39.25 37.20 -55.08
CA CYS A 270 38.08 37.71 -55.81
C CYS A 270 36.70 37.13 -55.46
N SER A 271 35.60 37.90 -55.36
CA SER A 271 35.35 39.35 -55.29
C SER A 271 33.82 39.52 -55.22
N PHE A 272 33.24 40.18 -54.22
CA PHE A 272 31.89 40.76 -54.33
C PHE A 272 31.73 41.99 -53.42
N LEU A 273 32.08 43.13 -54.04
CA LEU A 273 31.36 44.41 -54.08
C LEU A 273 30.68 44.99 -52.81
N LEU A 274 31.16 46.19 -52.49
CA LEU A 274 30.53 47.26 -51.71
C LEU A 274 29.10 47.59 -52.18
N ARG A 275 28.22 47.85 -51.20
CA ARG A 275 27.20 48.92 -51.06
C ARG A 275 26.35 48.51 -49.84
N SER A 276 25.94 49.34 -48.89
CA SER A 276 25.77 50.79 -48.80
C SER A 276 25.53 51.15 -47.34
N ALA A 277 25.89 52.39 -46.99
CA ALA A 277 25.79 52.98 -45.67
C ALA A 277 24.41 53.65 -45.42
N ILE A 278 24.09 53.85 -44.13
CA ILE A 278 23.30 54.96 -43.52
C ILE A 278 21.80 55.06 -43.86
N VAL A 279 20.94 54.96 -42.84
CA VAL A 279 19.79 55.82 -42.39
C VAL A 279 19.27 55.11 -41.11
N GLY A 280 19.02 55.70 -39.93
CA GLY A 280 18.60 57.04 -39.54
C GLY A 280 17.29 56.92 -38.74
N ILE A 281 17.41 57.08 -37.41
CA ILE A 281 16.44 57.53 -36.39
C ILE A 281 14.93 57.57 -36.78
N SER A 282 14.11 56.86 -36.02
CA SER A 282 12.85 57.32 -35.41
C SER A 282 12.49 56.42 -34.24
#